data_AF-A0A2P2KD99-F1
#
_entry.id   AF-A0A2P2KD99-F1
#
_cell.length_a   1.000
_cell.length_b   1.000
_cell.length_c   1.000
_cell.angle_alpha   90.00
_cell.angle_beta   90.00
_cell.angle_gamma   90.00
#
_symmetry.space_group_name_H-M   'P 1'
#
loop_
_entity.id
_entity.type
_entity.pdbx_description
1 polymer ?
#
loop_
_entity_poly.entity_id
_entity_poly.type
_entity_poly.pdbx_seq_one_letter_code
_entity_poly.pdbx_strand_id
1 'polypeptide(L)'
;MDDVWDLSSDLCPSHGPLSSISKHLKSWKDYYEWRCIPLHSPVALLLHWPLTVYHATQIASVRSLTVESCNKLCIHYLGPEKELLQLSAFGELCALFNGMQVHIELIGPAIPQDRDGEKIDLRGCARCLDADCICRSSSSSENVNKIAVTGKSSALTLQLHRGFYHDRFQDLKEVS
;
A
#
# COMPACT_ATOMS: atom_id res chain seq x y z
N MET A 1 1.24 -1.95 19.19
CA MET A 1 1.16 -0.48 19.07
C MET A 1 0.58 -0.20 17.72
N ASP A 2 -0.47 0.61 17.64
CA ASP A 2 -1.07 0.98 16.36
C ASP A 2 -0.09 1.90 15.62
N ASP A 3 0.70 1.36 14.69
CA ASP A 3 1.57 2.13 13.80
C ASP A 3 0.72 2.87 12.77
N VAL A 4 0.02 3.91 13.25
CA VAL A 4 -0.84 4.75 12.43
C VAL A 4 0.05 5.58 11.50
N TRP A 5 -0.14 5.40 10.19
CA TRP A 5 0.54 6.16 9.15
C TRP A 5 -0.09 7.55 9.02
N ASP A 6 0.52 8.52 9.70
CA ASP A 6 0.00 9.87 9.85
C ASP A 6 0.86 10.90 9.10
N LEU A 7 0.21 11.79 8.34
CA LEU A 7 0.87 12.89 7.61
C LEU A 7 0.37 14.25 8.11
N SER A 8 1.30 15.22 8.17
CA SER A 8 1.00 16.65 8.41
C SER A 8 0.02 17.18 7.35
N SER A 9 -0.79 18.19 7.64
CA SER A 9 -1.79 18.75 6.71
C SER A 9 -1.19 19.22 5.38
N ASP A 10 0.04 19.75 5.39
CA ASP A 10 0.74 20.17 4.17
C ASP A 10 1.18 19.01 3.27
N LEU A 11 1.27 17.81 3.84
CA LEU A 11 1.64 16.55 3.19
C LEU A 11 0.44 15.61 3.01
N CYS A 12 -0.70 16.01 3.53
CA CYS A 12 -1.91 15.24 3.55
C CYS A 12 -2.42 15.14 2.10
N PRO A 13 -2.68 13.93 1.59
CA PRO A 13 -3.39 13.77 0.33
C PRO A 13 -4.81 14.30 0.53
N SER A 14 -4.99 15.59 0.29
CA SER A 14 -6.12 16.41 0.75
C SER A 14 -7.45 16.01 0.11
N HIS A 15 -7.42 15.07 -0.82
CA HIS A 15 -8.58 14.30 -1.22
C HIS A 15 -8.18 12.83 -1.31
N GLY A 16 -8.91 11.95 -0.59
CA GLY A 16 -8.95 10.55 -0.98
C GLY A 16 -9.24 10.48 -2.49
N PRO A 17 -8.68 9.51 -3.21
CA PRO A 17 -8.70 9.53 -4.67
C PRO A 17 -10.13 9.73 -5.19
N LEU A 18 -10.33 10.77 -6.00
CA LEU A 18 -11.65 11.21 -6.48
C LEU A 18 -12.37 10.13 -7.33
N SER A 19 -11.66 9.07 -7.70
CA SER A 19 -12.16 7.89 -8.40
C SER A 19 -11.25 6.69 -8.14
N SER A 20 -11.77 5.47 -8.34
CA SER A 20 -10.92 4.29 -8.53
C SER A 20 -9.88 4.59 -9.62
N ILE A 21 -8.67 4.06 -9.45
CA ILE A 21 -7.58 4.30 -10.38
C ILE A 21 -7.93 3.71 -11.75
N SER A 22 -8.57 4.52 -12.61
CA SER A 22 -9.09 4.09 -13.91
C SER A 22 -8.00 4.07 -14.97
N LYS A 23 -6.85 4.70 -14.70
CA LYS A 23 -5.69 4.78 -15.57
C LYS A 23 -4.48 4.22 -14.84
N HIS A 24 -3.70 3.36 -15.52
CA HIS A 24 -2.38 2.98 -15.05
C HIS A 24 -1.54 4.24 -14.80
N LEU A 25 -1.04 4.42 -13.58
CA LEU A 25 -0.10 5.49 -13.26
C LEU A 25 1.20 5.23 -14.04
N LYS A 26 1.61 6.17 -14.88
CA LYS A 26 2.83 6.07 -15.69
C LYS A 26 3.95 6.96 -15.18
N SER A 27 3.64 7.89 -14.27
CA SER A 27 4.60 8.83 -13.72
C SER A 27 4.24 9.25 -12.30
N TRP A 28 5.23 9.81 -11.59
CA TRP A 28 5.02 10.50 -10.32
C TRP A 28 4.01 11.64 -10.44
N LYS A 29 4.01 12.37 -11.57
CA LYS A 29 3.06 13.44 -11.81
C LYS A 29 1.62 12.91 -11.83
N ASP A 30 1.38 11.77 -12.49
CA ASP A 30 0.06 11.14 -12.53
C ASP A 30 -0.41 10.77 -11.11
N TYR A 31 0.51 10.27 -10.27
CA TYR A 31 0.21 9.93 -8.88
C TYR A 31 -0.16 11.17 -8.05
N TYR A 32 0.61 12.25 -8.19
CA TYR A 32 0.36 13.52 -7.48
C TYR A 32 -0.97 14.14 -7.90
N GLU A 33 -1.29 14.13 -9.20
CA GLU A 33 -2.58 14.58 -9.71
C GLU A 33 -3.74 13.72 -9.17
N TRP A 34 -3.57 12.38 -9.18
CA TRP A 34 -4.58 11.45 -8.66
C TRP A 34 -4.86 11.63 -7.16
N ARG A 35 -3.82 11.93 -6.37
CA ARG A 35 -3.94 12.20 -4.92
C ARG A 35 -4.19 13.65 -4.55
N CYS A 36 -4.28 14.54 -5.55
CA CYS A 36 -4.38 15.99 -5.33
C CYS A 36 -3.25 16.52 -4.43
N ILE A 37 -2.04 15.97 -4.55
CA ILE A 37 -0.87 16.38 -3.77
C ILE A 37 -0.10 17.45 -4.56
N PRO A 38 0.29 18.58 -3.94
CA PRO A 38 1.13 19.57 -4.60
C PRO A 38 2.48 18.99 -5.02
N LEU A 39 2.98 19.31 -6.23
CA LEU A 39 4.25 18.79 -6.77
C LEU A 39 5.49 19.10 -5.91
N HIS A 40 5.43 20.12 -5.05
CA HIS A 40 6.51 20.45 -4.12
C HIS A 40 6.51 19.58 -2.84
N SER A 41 5.49 18.75 -2.64
CA SER A 41 5.41 17.84 -1.49
C SER A 41 6.51 16.76 -1.60
N PRO A 42 7.26 16.49 -0.51
CA PRO A 42 8.24 15.41 -0.45
C PRO A 42 7.64 14.00 -0.39
N VAL A 43 6.32 13.84 -0.55
CA VAL A 43 5.63 12.54 -0.41
C VAL A 43 6.23 11.45 -1.31
N ALA A 44 6.79 11.81 -2.47
CA ALA A 44 7.46 10.86 -3.36
C ALA A 44 8.61 10.10 -2.67
N LEU A 45 9.31 10.74 -1.73
CA LEU A 45 10.39 10.10 -0.97
C LEU A 45 9.83 9.09 0.03
N LEU A 46 8.69 9.39 0.65
CA LEU A 46 8.03 8.50 1.61
C LEU A 46 7.37 7.30 0.92
N LEU A 47 6.81 7.52 -0.27
CA LEU A 47 6.06 6.52 -1.02
C LEU A 47 6.87 5.85 -2.13
N HIS A 48 8.19 6.07 -2.16
CA HIS A 48 9.07 5.51 -3.16
C HIS A 48 8.94 3.97 -3.25
N TRP A 49 9.02 3.28 -2.11
CA TRP A 49 8.92 1.82 -2.05
C TRP A 49 7.56 1.28 -2.45
N PRO A 50 6.43 1.71 -1.85
CA PRO A 50 5.12 1.20 -2.25
C PRO A 50 4.79 1.49 -3.71
N LEU A 51 5.14 2.66 -4.25
CA LEU A 51 4.88 2.97 -5.65
C LEU A 51 5.78 2.19 -6.61
N THR A 52 7.00 1.88 -6.20
CA THR A 52 7.88 0.96 -6.94
C THR A 52 7.27 -0.45 -7.01
N VAL A 53 6.74 -0.96 -5.89
CA VAL A 53 6.02 -2.24 -5.86
C VAL A 53 4.81 -2.21 -6.79
N TYR A 54 3.97 -1.18 -6.69
CA TYR A 54 2.82 -1.02 -7.58
C TYR A 54 3.25 -1.02 -9.06
N HIS A 55 4.24 -0.21 -9.43
CA HIS A 55 4.70 -0.13 -10.82
C HIS A 55 5.28 -1.48 -11.31
N ALA A 56 6.06 -2.18 -10.49
CA ALA A 56 6.58 -3.50 -10.82
C ALA A 56 5.45 -4.52 -11.05
N THR A 57 4.41 -4.50 -10.23
CA THR A 57 3.24 -5.37 -10.42
C THR A 57 2.49 -5.04 -11.71
N GLN A 58 2.33 -3.76 -12.07
CA GLN A 58 1.71 -3.38 -13.34
C GLN A 58 2.50 -3.93 -14.54
N ILE A 59 3.84 -3.86 -14.51
CA ILE A 59 4.69 -4.44 -15.56
C ILE A 59 4.54 -5.96 -15.60
N ALA A 60 4.50 -6.63 -14.45
CA ALA A 60 4.32 -8.07 -14.36
C ALA A 60 2.93 -8.49 -14.88
N SER A 61 1.86 -7.80 -14.51
CA SER A 61 0.50 -8.07 -14.97
C SER A 61 0.34 -7.88 -16.48
N VAL A 62 0.98 -6.87 -17.09
CA VAL A 62 0.99 -6.70 -18.55
C VAL A 62 1.64 -7.90 -19.26
N ARG A 63 2.62 -8.54 -18.61
CA ARG A 63 3.29 -9.75 -19.13
C ARG A 63 2.49 -11.02 -18.86
N SER A 64 1.68 -11.04 -17.80
CA SER A 64 0.85 -12.17 -17.37
C SER A 64 -0.60 -11.98 -17.84
N LEU A 65 -0.86 -12.23 -19.13
CA LEU A 65 -2.18 -12.08 -19.80
C LEU A 65 -3.29 -13.06 -19.33
N THR A 66 -3.17 -13.71 -18.17
CA THR A 66 -4.03 -14.87 -17.81
C THR A 66 -4.44 -14.91 -16.34
N VAL A 67 -4.94 -13.80 -15.78
CA VAL A 67 -5.58 -13.85 -14.45
C VAL A 67 -6.90 -13.10 -14.50
N GLU A 68 -7.85 -13.66 -15.24
CA GLU A 68 -9.25 -13.32 -15.05
C GLU A 68 -9.71 -13.92 -13.71
N SER A 69 -10.06 -13.05 -12.76
CA SER A 69 -10.75 -13.34 -11.48
C SER A 69 -9.95 -13.66 -10.20
N CYS A 70 -8.64 -13.36 -10.11
CA CYS A 70 -7.97 -13.43 -8.80
C CYS A 70 -8.14 -12.15 -7.99
N ASN A 71 -8.91 -12.21 -6.89
CA ASN A 71 -9.06 -11.11 -5.93
C ASN A 71 -7.90 -11.04 -4.93
N LYS A 72 -6.83 -11.85 -5.09
CA LYS A 72 -5.67 -11.92 -4.21
C LYS A 72 -4.39 -11.69 -5.02
N LEU A 73 -3.51 -10.82 -4.53
CA LEU A 73 -2.18 -10.58 -5.07
C LEU A 73 -1.16 -10.95 -4.00
N CYS A 74 -0.33 -11.94 -4.27
CA CYS A 74 0.81 -12.30 -3.43
C CYS A 74 2.09 -11.74 -4.05
N ILE A 75 2.89 -11.03 -3.27
CA ILE A 75 4.17 -10.43 -3.69
C ILE A 75 5.26 -10.94 -2.76
N HIS A 76 6.31 -11.54 -3.32
CA HIS A 76 7.52 -11.88 -2.56
C HIS A 76 8.54 -10.75 -2.75
N TYR A 77 8.72 -9.91 -1.73
CA TYR A 77 9.68 -8.82 -1.72
C TYR A 77 11.00 -9.30 -1.13
N LEU A 78 12.04 -9.38 -1.96
CA LEU A 78 13.33 -9.95 -1.57
C LEU A 78 14.32 -8.86 -1.16
N GLY A 79 15.02 -9.10 -0.05
CA GLY A 79 16.07 -8.22 0.46
C GLY A 79 15.59 -6.83 0.90
N PRO A 80 14.48 -6.70 1.67
CA PRO A 80 14.11 -5.41 2.24
C PRO A 80 15.15 -4.95 3.25
N GLU A 81 15.55 -3.68 3.17
CA GLU A 81 16.50 -3.05 4.09
C GLU A 81 15.89 -1.77 4.66
N LYS A 82 15.92 -0.67 3.89
CA LYS A 82 15.38 0.63 4.32
C LYS A 82 13.86 0.63 4.37
N GLU A 83 13.24 -0.24 3.58
CA GLU A 83 11.80 -0.48 3.51
C GLU A 83 11.24 -0.91 4.87
N LEU A 84 12.03 -1.61 5.69
CA LEU A 84 11.63 -2.07 7.02
C LEU A 84 11.35 -0.92 7.99
N LEU A 85 11.92 0.27 7.73
CA LEU A 85 11.68 1.49 8.51
C LEU A 85 10.40 2.24 8.09
N GLN A 86 9.79 1.84 6.97
CA GLN A 86 8.66 2.53 6.34
C GLN A 86 7.50 1.58 6.02
N LEU A 87 7.34 0.50 6.80
CA LEU A 87 6.30 -0.51 6.56
C LEU A 87 4.90 0.09 6.54
N SER A 88 4.62 1.08 7.37
CA SER A 88 3.33 1.79 7.41
C SER A 88 3.01 2.54 6.11
N ALA A 89 4.02 3.01 5.38
CA ALA A 89 3.86 3.65 4.07
C ALA A 89 3.28 2.69 3.00
N PHE A 90 3.46 1.37 3.17
CA PHE A 90 2.88 0.38 2.28
C PHE A 90 1.35 0.38 2.31
N GLY A 91 0.71 0.95 3.33
CA GLY A 91 -0.75 1.14 3.38
C GLY A 91 -1.31 1.89 2.16
N GLU A 92 -0.48 2.69 1.47
CA GLU A 92 -0.85 3.33 0.20
C GLU A 92 -1.30 2.31 -0.87
N LEU A 93 -0.75 1.10 -0.84
CA LEU A 93 -1.10 0.03 -1.78
C LEU A 93 -2.58 -0.39 -1.66
N CYS A 94 -3.22 -0.20 -0.50
CA CYS A 94 -4.66 -0.43 -0.36
C CYS A 94 -5.49 0.44 -1.31
N ALA A 95 -5.06 1.69 -1.54
CA ALA A 95 -5.75 2.62 -2.44
C ALA A 95 -5.44 2.32 -3.91
N LEU A 96 -4.23 1.82 -4.20
CA LEU A 96 -3.77 1.50 -5.55
C LEU A 96 -4.32 0.16 -6.08
N PHE A 97 -4.45 -0.84 -5.22
CA PHE A 97 -5.04 -2.15 -5.54
C PHE A 97 -6.48 -2.24 -5.02
N ASN A 98 -7.34 -1.35 -5.53
CA ASN A 98 -8.74 -1.32 -5.12
C ASN A 98 -9.47 -2.63 -5.50
N GLY A 99 -10.16 -3.25 -4.53
CA GLY A 99 -10.91 -4.49 -4.70
C GLY A 99 -10.09 -5.77 -4.61
N MET A 100 -8.78 -5.67 -4.33
CA MET A 100 -7.88 -6.81 -4.18
C MET A 100 -7.36 -6.94 -2.74
N GLN A 101 -7.21 -8.18 -2.29
CA GLN A 101 -6.44 -8.52 -1.08
C GLN A 101 -4.97 -8.64 -1.47
N VAL A 102 -4.13 -7.80 -0.89
CA VAL A 102 -2.69 -7.79 -1.17
C VAL A 102 -1.95 -8.43 0.00
N HIS A 103 -1.10 -9.40 -0.28
CA HIS A 103 -0.23 -10.05 0.69
C HIS A 103 1.22 -9.89 0.23
N ILE A 104 2.07 -9.35 1.10
CA ILE A 104 3.49 -9.13 0.78
C ILE A 104 4.33 -9.91 1.79
N GLU A 105 5.07 -10.88 1.29
CA GLU A 105 6.09 -11.61 2.02
C GLU A 105 7.42 -10.86 1.87
N LEU A 106 7.87 -10.18 2.92
CA LEU A 106 9.14 -9.47 2.98
C LEU A 106 10.21 -10.44 3.49
N ILE A 107 11.15 -10.84 2.62
CA ILE A 107 12.12 -11.90 2.93
C ILE A 107 13.55 -11.37 2.80
N GLY A 108 14.31 -11.35 3.89
CA GLY A 108 15.71 -10.94 3.83
C GLY A 108 16.49 -11.09 5.14
N PRO A 109 17.83 -11.09 5.07
CA PRO A 109 18.68 -11.23 6.25
C PRO A 109 18.68 -9.98 7.14
N ALA A 110 18.27 -8.82 6.62
CA ALA A 110 18.20 -7.56 7.35
C ALA A 110 16.99 -7.47 8.31
N ILE A 111 16.03 -8.40 8.21
CA ILE A 111 14.90 -8.45 9.13
C ILE A 111 15.39 -8.81 10.53
N PRO A 112 15.07 -8.01 11.57
CA PRO A 112 15.46 -8.30 12.94
C PRO A 112 14.92 -9.65 13.42
N GLN A 113 15.68 -10.35 14.25
CA GLN A 113 15.31 -11.69 14.72
C GLN A 113 14.01 -11.69 15.54
N ASP A 114 13.78 -10.64 16.31
CA ASP A 114 12.57 -10.42 17.13
C ASP A 114 11.32 -10.12 16.28
N ARG A 115 11.50 -9.80 15.00
CA ARG A 115 10.43 -9.50 14.04
C ARG A 115 10.21 -10.62 13.02
N ASP A 116 10.97 -11.71 13.08
CA ASP A 116 10.77 -12.86 12.19
C ASP A 116 9.40 -13.50 12.45
N GLY A 117 8.60 -13.67 11.40
CA GLY A 117 7.22 -14.15 11.46
C GLY A 117 6.19 -13.09 11.84
N GLU A 118 6.59 -11.83 12.06
CA GLU A 118 5.65 -10.75 12.35
C GLU A 118 4.70 -10.52 11.18
N LYS A 119 3.41 -10.40 11.50
CA LYS A 119 2.34 -10.09 10.55
C LYS A 119 1.76 -8.72 10.88
N ILE A 120 1.69 -7.85 9.87
CA ILE A 120 1.21 -6.48 9.99
C ILE A 120 0.03 -6.30 9.03
N ASP A 121 -1.15 -6.01 9.57
CA ASP A 121 -2.35 -5.74 8.79
C ASP A 121 -2.53 -4.22 8.60
N LEU A 122 -2.47 -3.75 7.36
CA LEU A 122 -2.65 -2.35 6.99
C LEU A 122 -4.04 -2.16 6.37
N ARG A 123 -4.79 -1.18 6.89
CA ARG A 123 -6.21 -0.97 6.53
C ARG A 123 -6.48 0.32 5.74
N GLY A 124 -5.48 0.85 5.05
CA GLY A 124 -5.66 2.02 4.20
C GLY A 124 -4.40 2.86 4.05
N CYS A 125 -4.52 3.90 3.22
CA CYS A 125 -3.49 4.88 3.02
C CYS A 125 -3.36 5.87 4.21
N ALA A 126 -2.39 6.77 4.12
CA ALA A 126 -2.11 7.79 5.14
C ALA A 126 -3.38 8.53 5.60
N ARG A 127 -3.52 8.72 6.91
CA ARG A 127 -4.58 9.53 7.50
C ARG A 127 -4.09 10.96 7.67
N CYS A 128 -5.00 11.90 7.52
CA CYS A 128 -4.71 13.30 7.80
C CYS A 128 -4.77 13.58 9.30
N LEU A 129 -3.70 14.16 9.85
CA LEU A 129 -3.65 14.54 11.26
C LEU A 129 -4.48 15.79 11.58
N ASP A 130 -4.69 16.65 10.59
CA ASP A 130 -5.37 17.92 10.78
C ASP A 130 -6.88 17.74 10.97
N ALA A 131 -7.39 18.24 12.09
CA ALA A 131 -8.79 18.15 12.46
C ALA A 131 -9.70 19.01 11.57
N ASP A 132 -9.14 20.09 11.02
CA ASP A 132 -9.85 21.07 10.21
C ASP A 132 -9.62 20.84 8.71
N CYS A 133 -8.85 19.80 8.34
CA CYS A 133 -8.74 19.38 6.95
C CYS A 133 -10.10 18.95 6.40
N ILE A 134 -10.46 19.47 5.23
CA ILE A 134 -11.68 19.15 4.48
C ILE A 134 -11.80 17.63 4.21
N CYS A 135 -10.65 16.95 4.13
CA CYS A 135 -10.54 15.50 4.02
C CYS A 135 -11.10 14.75 5.24
N ARG A 136 -11.03 15.33 6.44
CA ARG A 136 -11.66 14.82 7.67
C ARG A 136 -13.12 15.25 7.78
N SER A 137 -13.47 16.46 7.34
CA SER A 137 -14.85 16.96 7.36
C SER A 137 -15.81 16.12 6.50
N SER A 138 -15.28 15.46 5.46
CA SER A 138 -16.00 14.48 4.64
C SER A 138 -16.32 13.16 5.39
N SER A 139 -15.75 12.97 6.58
CA SER A 139 -15.94 11.80 7.45
C SER A 139 -16.63 12.11 8.78
N SER A 140 -16.91 13.38 9.08
CA SER A 140 -17.53 13.82 10.34
C SER A 140 -18.97 14.32 10.19
N SER A 141 -19.61 14.12 9.02
CA SER A 141 -21.07 14.12 8.97
C SER A 141 -21.55 12.72 9.36
N GLU A 142 -22.35 12.61 10.42
CA GLU A 142 -23.08 11.41 10.86
C GLU A 142 -24.11 10.90 9.83
N ASN A 143 -23.93 11.22 8.55
CA ASN A 143 -24.61 10.63 7.42
C ASN A 143 -23.58 9.79 6.66
N VAL A 144 -23.63 8.49 6.94
CA VAL A 144 -23.00 7.42 6.18
C VAL A 144 -23.51 7.46 4.73
N ASN A 145 -22.95 8.35 3.91
CA ASN A 145 -22.85 8.18 2.46
C ASN A 145 -21.50 7.47 2.24
N LYS A 146 -21.41 6.15 2.22
CA LYS A 146 -21.99 5.33 1.15
C LYS A 146 -21.95 6.06 -0.21
N ILE A 147 -20.81 6.66 -0.55
CA ILE A 147 -20.29 6.41 -1.90
C ILE A 147 -19.92 4.93 -1.88
N ALA A 148 -20.93 4.12 -2.15
CA ALA A 148 -20.77 2.74 -2.49
C ALA A 148 -19.96 2.72 -3.79
N VAL A 149 -18.64 2.61 -3.66
CA VAL A 149 -18.04 1.52 -4.40
C VAL A 149 -18.40 0.29 -3.59
N THR A 150 -19.40 -0.46 -4.06
CA THR A 150 -19.68 -1.82 -3.62
C THR A 150 -18.48 -2.72 -3.95
N GLY A 151 -17.36 -2.48 -3.28
CA GLY A 151 -16.09 -3.15 -3.46
C GLY A 151 -15.55 -3.52 -2.09
N LYS A 152 -15.20 -4.79 -1.93
CA LYS A 152 -14.53 -5.34 -0.74
C LYS A 152 -13.45 -4.35 -0.26
N SER A 153 -13.44 -4.02 1.04
CA SER A 153 -12.32 -3.27 1.64
C SER A 153 -11.02 -3.97 1.27
N SER A 154 -10.16 -3.32 0.46
CA SER A 154 -8.83 -3.85 0.17
C SER A 154 -8.06 -3.99 1.48
N ALA A 155 -7.59 -5.19 1.76
CA ALA A 155 -6.77 -5.49 2.93
C ALA A 155 -5.36 -5.75 2.44
N LEU A 156 -4.38 -5.07 3.07
CA LEU A 156 -2.97 -5.32 2.85
C LEU A 156 -2.39 -6.01 4.08
N THR A 157 -1.70 -7.11 3.84
CA THR A 157 -0.94 -7.82 4.86
C THR A 157 0.54 -7.78 4.48
N LEU A 158 1.39 -7.41 5.42
CA LEU A 158 2.84 -7.59 5.34
C LEU A 158 3.24 -8.72 6.29
N GLN A 159 4.11 -9.61 5.85
CA GLN A 159 4.65 -10.68 6.67
C GLN A 159 6.17 -10.70 6.53
N LEU A 160 6.86 -10.70 7.67
CA LEU A 160 8.31 -10.55 7.73
C LEU A 160 8.98 -11.91 7.90
N HIS A 161 9.97 -12.21 7.05
CA HIS A 161 10.73 -13.45 7.07
C HIS A 161 12.23 -13.18 7.06
N ARG A 162 12.87 -13.41 8.20
CA ARG A 162 14.32 -13.40 8.30
C ARG A 162 14.90 -14.61 7.57
N GLY A 163 15.96 -14.35 6.79
CA GLY A 163 16.76 -15.38 6.11
C GLY A 163 16.91 -15.12 4.62
N PHE A 164 17.55 -16.06 3.91
CA PHE A 164 17.66 -16.00 2.46
C PHE A 164 16.43 -16.65 1.81
N TYR A 165 16.00 -16.07 0.69
CA TYR A 165 14.82 -16.55 -0.02
C TYR A 165 14.89 -18.02 -0.42
N HIS A 166 16.06 -18.48 -0.88
CA HIS A 166 16.22 -19.86 -1.35
C HIS A 166 16.06 -20.90 -0.23
N ASP A 167 16.34 -20.53 1.01
CA ASP A 167 16.15 -21.40 2.18
C ASP A 167 14.67 -21.47 2.60
N ARG A 168 13.93 -20.35 2.44
CA ARG A 168 12.54 -20.19 2.87
C ARG A 168 11.51 -20.56 1.80
N PHE A 169 11.93 -20.82 0.57
CA PHE A 169 11.02 -20.96 -0.57
C PHE A 169 10.00 -22.09 -0.41
N GLN A 170 10.37 -23.20 0.25
CA GLN A 170 9.44 -24.31 0.48
C GLN A 170 8.33 -23.94 1.46
N ASP A 171 8.68 -23.24 2.54
CA ASP A 171 7.72 -22.75 3.55
C ASP A 171 6.69 -21.79 2.92
N LEU A 172 7.13 -20.98 1.94
CA LEU A 172 6.30 -19.97 1.28
C LEU A 172 5.35 -20.53 0.22
N LYS A 173 5.66 -21.71 -0.34
CA LYS A 173 4.79 -22.38 -1.34
C LYS A 173 3.49 -22.92 -0.77
N GLU A 174 3.44 -23.22 0.52
CA GLU A 174 2.24 -23.76 1.17
C GLU A 174 1.18 -22.67 1.45
N VAL A 175 1.57 -21.40 1.37
CA VAL A 175 0.73 -20.23 1.73
C VAL A 175 0.14 -19.51 0.49
N SER A 176 0.70 -19.77 -0.70
CA SER A 176 0.31 -19.17 -2.00
C SER A 176 -0.76 -19.98 -2.73
#